data_AF-A0A1A5YTH5-F1
#
_entry.id   AF-A0A1A5YTH5-F1
#
_cell.length_a   1.000
_cell.length_b   1.000
_cell.length_c   1.000
_cell.angle_alpha   90.00
_cell.angle_beta   90.00
_cell.angle_gamma   90.00
#
_symmetry.space_group_name_H-M   'P 1'
#
loop_
_entity.id
_entity.type
_entity.pdbx_description
1 polymer ?
#
loop_
_entity_poly.entity_id
_entity_poly.type
_entity_poly.pdbx_seq_one_letter_code
_entity_poly.pdbx_strand_id
1 'polypeptide(L)'
;MLVVHWSPVNNSKHILKNGIRKSPNGIYCYPVTGHRSLDRWWMKALKRFRKDGKSYNGFIFKVEEQDLPAYYGHFIGATTRDKFEKPIKSLSELGQELQNTVIWRIGERVSWSAAGIPTNETDYLKLGREEIFKRPELYKETLNDAAFMEYILGDYQIVLTKSINSNRIIRVIPANEEFGRVLYKNKKQKYSEGELKEGKYFG
;
A
#
# COMPACT_ATOMS: atom_id res chain seq x y z
N MET A 1 -0.81 6.89 7.49
CA MET A 1 -1.05 5.53 6.94
C MET A 1 0.26 4.92 6.46
N LEU A 2 0.46 3.61 6.62
CA LEU A 2 1.58 2.89 6.00
C LEU A 2 1.19 2.42 4.60
N VAL A 3 2.11 2.56 3.65
CA VAL A 3 1.93 2.10 2.27
C VAL A 3 3.15 1.33 1.81
N VAL A 4 2.96 0.48 0.79
CA VAL A 4 4.03 -0.27 0.13
C VAL A 4 4.16 0.14 -1.33
N HIS A 5 5.38 0.47 -1.74
CA HIS A 5 5.75 0.62 -3.15
C HIS A 5 6.48 -0.64 -3.62
N TRP A 6 6.02 -1.27 -4.70
CA TRP A 6 6.67 -2.44 -5.28
C TRP A 6 7.60 -2.04 -6.43
N SER A 7 8.87 -2.44 -6.33
CA SER A 7 9.87 -2.21 -7.38
C SER A 7 10.68 -3.48 -7.68
N PRO A 8 11.13 -3.68 -8.93
CA PRO A 8 12.05 -4.76 -9.28
C PRO A 8 13.26 -4.86 -8.33
N VAL A 9 13.67 -6.08 -8.02
CA VAL A 9 14.75 -6.36 -7.04
C VAL A 9 16.06 -5.64 -7.40
N ASN A 10 16.39 -5.54 -8.69
CA ASN A 10 17.60 -4.85 -9.18
C ASN A 10 17.67 -3.36 -8.79
N ASN A 11 16.53 -2.71 -8.54
CA ASN A 11 16.47 -1.31 -8.11
C ASN A 11 16.72 -1.14 -6.60
N SER A 12 16.73 -2.22 -5.82
CA SER A 12 16.71 -2.14 -4.35
C SER A 12 17.89 -1.37 -3.77
N LYS A 13 19.12 -1.63 -4.27
CA LYS A 13 20.32 -0.91 -3.80
C LYS A 13 20.21 0.59 -4.05
N HIS A 14 19.69 0.98 -5.22
CA HIS A 14 19.48 2.38 -5.56
C HIS A 14 18.42 3.01 -4.66
N ILE A 15 17.28 2.35 -4.46
CA ILE A 15 16.17 2.85 -3.64
C ILE A 15 16.61 3.03 -2.17
N LEU A 16 17.31 2.04 -1.61
CA LEU A 16 17.80 2.12 -0.23
C LEU A 16 18.85 3.20 -0.02
N LYS A 17 19.58 3.59 -1.08
CA LYS A 17 20.56 4.69 -1.01
C LYS A 17 19.90 6.05 -1.24
N ASN A 18 19.12 6.17 -2.31
CA ASN A 18 18.68 7.45 -2.88
C ASN A 18 17.18 7.73 -2.70
N GLY A 19 16.42 6.80 -2.15
CA GLY A 19 14.97 6.89 -2.04
C GLY A 19 14.24 6.42 -3.29
N ILE A 20 12.91 6.48 -3.22
CA ILE A 20 12.01 6.16 -4.33
C ILE A 20 11.81 7.42 -5.16
N ARG A 21 12.32 7.42 -6.39
CA ARG A 21 12.13 8.54 -7.32
C ARG A 21 10.77 8.45 -7.96
N LYS A 22 10.03 9.56 -8.00
CA LYS A 22 8.76 9.63 -8.71
C LYS A 22 8.94 9.42 -10.21
N SER A 23 8.03 8.67 -10.81
CA SER A 23 7.83 8.70 -12.25
C SER A 23 7.07 9.97 -12.66
N PRO A 24 6.90 10.28 -13.96
CA PRO A 24 6.04 11.39 -14.40
C PRO A 24 4.63 11.34 -13.79
N ASN A 25 4.06 10.15 -13.61
CA ASN A 25 2.70 9.98 -13.11
C ASN A 25 2.62 10.00 -11.57
N GLY A 26 3.74 9.74 -10.90
CA GLY A 26 3.86 9.68 -9.44
C GLY A 26 4.51 8.39 -8.94
N ILE A 27 4.27 8.08 -7.67
CA ILE A 27 4.68 6.83 -7.02
C ILE A 27 3.44 6.01 -6.70
N TYR A 28 3.32 4.86 -7.36
CA TYR A 28 2.26 3.89 -7.14
C TYR A 28 2.52 3.12 -5.85
N CYS A 29 1.56 3.21 -4.94
CA CYS A 29 1.62 2.65 -3.60
C CYS A 29 0.32 1.91 -3.30
N TYR A 30 0.39 0.97 -2.37
CA TYR A 30 -0.78 0.22 -1.89
C TYR A 30 -0.87 0.31 -0.37
N PRO A 31 -2.08 0.38 0.20
CA PRO A 31 -2.24 0.39 1.65
C PRO A 31 -1.61 -0.85 2.29
N VAL A 32 -0.87 -0.66 3.38
CA VAL A 32 -0.42 -1.77 4.23
C VAL A 32 -1.49 -2.02 5.28
N THR A 33 -2.04 -3.22 5.26
CA THR A 33 -3.24 -3.59 6.03
C THR A 33 -2.91 -4.36 7.31
N GLY A 34 -1.69 -4.86 7.44
CA GLY A 34 -1.29 -5.74 8.55
C GLY A 34 -1.57 -7.22 8.26
N HIS A 35 -2.36 -7.52 7.23
CA HIS A 35 -2.63 -8.89 6.77
C HIS A 35 -1.53 -9.31 5.79
N ARG A 36 -0.64 -10.23 6.20
CA ARG A 36 0.52 -10.66 5.39
C ARG A 36 0.13 -11.19 4.00
N SER A 37 -1.01 -11.85 3.87
CA SER A 37 -1.55 -12.35 2.60
C SER A 37 -1.88 -11.20 1.65
N LEU A 38 -2.64 -10.22 2.13
CA LEU A 38 -3.07 -9.04 1.39
C LEU A 38 -1.91 -8.11 1.05
N ASP A 39 -1.03 -7.83 2.02
CA ASP A 39 0.13 -6.99 1.79
C ASP A 39 1.03 -7.58 0.69
N ARG A 40 1.07 -8.92 0.54
CA ARG A 40 1.79 -9.63 -0.54
C ARG A 40 0.96 -9.88 -1.79
N TRP A 41 -0.36 -9.67 -1.75
CA TRP A 41 -1.26 -9.90 -2.87
C TRP A 41 -0.84 -9.08 -4.08
N TRP A 42 -0.50 -7.81 -3.87
CA TRP A 42 -0.05 -6.91 -4.92
C TRP A 42 1.19 -7.39 -5.65
N MET A 43 2.11 -8.07 -4.97
CA MET A 43 3.25 -8.70 -5.62
C MET A 43 2.81 -9.85 -6.55
N LYS A 44 1.84 -10.67 -6.13
CA LYS A 44 1.26 -11.73 -6.98
C LYS A 44 0.52 -11.12 -8.18
N ALA A 45 -0.27 -10.08 -7.93
CA ALA A 45 -1.03 -9.35 -8.96
C ALA A 45 -0.09 -8.73 -10.00
N LEU A 46 0.96 -8.03 -9.57
CA LEU A 46 1.98 -7.44 -10.46
C LEU A 46 2.67 -8.48 -11.33
N LYS A 47 3.03 -9.65 -10.78
CA LYS A 47 3.59 -10.77 -11.55
C LYS A 47 2.60 -11.26 -12.62
N ARG A 48 1.31 -11.38 -12.28
CA ARG A 48 0.25 -11.79 -13.21
C ARG A 48 0.02 -10.77 -14.32
N PHE A 49 -0.01 -9.48 -13.99
CA PHE A 49 -0.33 -8.42 -14.94
C PHE A 49 0.83 -8.07 -15.87
N ARG A 50 2.05 -7.97 -15.34
CA ARG A 50 3.20 -7.50 -16.13
C ARG A 50 3.86 -8.60 -16.95
N LYS A 51 3.76 -9.86 -16.52
CA LYS A 51 4.35 -11.04 -17.18
C LYS A 51 5.82 -10.84 -17.60
N ASP A 52 6.56 -10.00 -16.88
CA ASP A 52 7.91 -9.57 -17.24
C ASP A 52 9.02 -10.45 -16.64
N GLY A 53 8.64 -11.53 -15.96
CA GLY A 53 9.55 -12.47 -15.30
C GLY A 53 10.30 -11.87 -14.10
N LYS A 54 10.02 -10.63 -13.69
CA LYS A 54 10.78 -9.95 -12.63
C LYS A 54 10.30 -10.35 -11.24
N SER A 55 11.24 -10.32 -10.31
CA SER A 55 10.97 -10.36 -8.87
C SER A 55 10.91 -8.94 -8.31
N TYR A 56 10.06 -8.73 -7.30
CA TYR A 56 9.73 -7.42 -6.77
C TYR A 56 9.92 -7.37 -5.25
N ASN A 57 10.61 -6.33 -4.78
CA ASN A 57 10.67 -5.98 -3.36
C ASN A 57 9.65 -4.88 -3.07
N GLY A 58 8.99 -4.99 -1.92
CA GLY A 58 8.10 -3.96 -1.38
C GLY A 58 8.86 -3.03 -0.44
N PHE A 59 8.71 -1.72 -0.60
CA PHE A 59 9.32 -0.70 0.24
C PHE A 59 8.21 -0.01 1.04
N ILE A 60 8.18 -0.25 2.35
CA ILE A 60 7.16 0.29 3.25
C ILE A 60 7.62 1.62 3.82
N PHE A 61 6.74 2.61 3.78
CA PHE A 61 6.93 3.92 4.40
C PHE A 61 5.59 4.49 4.87
N LYS A 62 5.64 5.53 5.70
CA LYS A 62 4.46 6.25 6.17
C LYS A 62 4.19 7.44 5.24
N VAL A 63 2.96 7.57 4.75
CA VAL A 63 2.52 8.76 4.01
C VAL A 63 2.44 9.95 4.97
N GLU A 64 2.99 11.07 4.55
CA GLU A 64 2.99 12.35 5.25
C GLU A 64 2.28 13.43 4.43
N GLU A 65 1.83 14.51 5.06
CA GLU A 65 1.18 15.64 4.37
C GLU A 65 2.01 16.18 3.21
N GLN A 66 3.34 16.19 3.38
CA GLN A 66 4.24 16.63 2.32
C GLN A 66 4.22 15.77 1.07
N ASP A 67 3.71 14.53 1.10
CA ASP A 67 3.65 13.64 -0.07
C ASP A 67 2.46 13.94 -1.00
N LEU A 68 1.53 14.75 -0.50
CA LEU A 68 0.30 15.14 -1.17
C LEU A 68 0.55 16.34 -2.12
N PRO A 69 -0.29 16.52 -3.17
CA PRO A 69 -1.55 15.81 -3.42
C PRO A 69 -1.36 14.36 -3.88
N ALA A 70 -2.41 13.55 -3.76
CA ALA A 70 -2.43 12.15 -4.19
C ALA A 70 -3.72 11.78 -4.94
N TYR A 71 -3.63 10.72 -5.72
CA TYR A 71 -4.79 9.99 -6.20
C TYR A 71 -5.03 8.77 -5.31
N TYR A 72 -6.30 8.44 -5.07
CA TYR A 72 -6.71 7.19 -4.44
C TYR A 72 -7.89 6.62 -5.24
N GLY A 73 -7.82 5.35 -5.64
CA GLY A 73 -8.86 4.72 -6.46
C GLY A 73 -8.41 3.44 -7.16
N HIS A 74 -9.25 2.95 -8.07
CA HIS A 74 -9.05 1.66 -8.73
C HIS A 74 -7.81 1.62 -9.64
N PHE A 75 -7.03 0.54 -9.58
CA PHE A 75 -5.89 0.35 -10.50
C PHE A 75 -6.34 0.02 -11.94
N ILE A 76 -7.55 -0.54 -12.12
CA ILE A 76 -8.07 -0.96 -13.45
C ILE A 76 -8.29 0.24 -14.38
N GLY A 77 -8.44 1.45 -13.84
CA GLY A 77 -8.47 2.70 -14.60
C GLY A 77 -7.12 3.44 -14.66
N ALA A 78 -6.04 2.82 -14.17
CA ALA A 78 -4.77 3.48 -13.97
C ALA A 78 -3.64 2.81 -14.75
N THR A 79 -3.57 3.07 -16.03
CA THR A 79 -2.43 2.69 -16.85
C THR A 79 -1.26 3.66 -16.60
N THR A 80 -0.04 3.24 -16.94
CA THR A 80 1.15 4.12 -16.93
C THR A 80 1.07 5.27 -17.96
N ARG A 81 -0.04 5.39 -18.70
CA ARG A 81 -0.29 6.45 -19.69
C ARG A 81 -1.28 7.50 -19.17
N ASP A 82 -1.98 7.23 -18.06
CA ASP A 82 -3.04 8.11 -17.57
C ASP A 82 -2.50 9.29 -16.75
N LYS A 83 -3.01 10.48 -17.06
CA LYS A 83 -2.82 11.67 -16.24
C LYS A 83 -3.87 11.62 -15.13
N PHE A 84 -3.45 11.19 -13.93
CA PHE A 84 -4.34 11.21 -12.76
C PHE A 84 -4.51 12.64 -12.25
N GLU A 85 -5.75 13.09 -12.16
CA GLU A 85 -6.10 14.11 -11.17
C GLU A 85 -5.77 13.56 -9.77
N LYS A 86 -5.23 14.44 -8.94
CA LYS A 86 -4.80 14.09 -7.58
C LYS A 86 -5.58 14.97 -6.61
N PRO A 87 -6.85 14.65 -6.37
CA PRO A 87 -7.76 15.52 -5.62
C PRO A 87 -7.48 15.51 -4.11
N ILE A 88 -6.82 14.45 -3.60
CA ILE A 88 -6.55 14.28 -2.18
C ILE A 88 -5.41 15.20 -1.76
N LYS A 89 -5.70 16.23 -0.96
CA LYS A 89 -4.79 17.30 -0.56
C LYS A 89 -4.34 17.19 0.90
N SER A 90 -5.04 16.43 1.73
CA SER A 90 -4.67 16.19 3.14
C SER A 90 -4.72 14.72 3.55
N LEU A 91 -4.02 14.35 4.62
CA LEU A 91 -4.12 12.99 5.18
C LEU A 91 -5.52 12.71 5.73
N SER A 92 -6.22 13.75 6.20
CA SER A 92 -7.61 13.64 6.66
C SER A 92 -8.53 13.23 5.53
N GLU A 93 -8.43 13.88 4.36
CA GLU A 93 -9.18 13.51 3.15
C GLU A 93 -8.85 12.08 2.72
N LEU A 94 -7.56 11.71 2.71
CA LEU A 94 -7.15 10.34 2.37
C LEU A 94 -7.78 9.30 3.31
N GLY A 95 -7.78 9.59 4.62
CA GLY A 95 -8.40 8.73 5.62
C GLY A 95 -9.90 8.59 5.44
N GLN A 96 -10.59 9.70 5.13
CA GLN A 96 -12.02 9.71 4.88
C GLN A 96 -12.40 8.90 3.63
N GLU A 97 -11.64 9.02 2.55
CA GLU A 97 -11.87 8.26 1.32
C GLU A 97 -11.65 6.76 1.51
N LEU A 98 -10.58 6.36 2.21
CA LEU A 98 -10.36 4.96 2.58
C LEU A 98 -11.50 4.40 3.43
N GLN A 99 -11.95 5.17 4.41
CA GLN A 99 -13.08 4.78 5.26
C GLN A 99 -14.36 4.62 4.41
N ASN A 100 -14.65 5.59 3.54
CA ASN A 100 -15.80 5.53 2.65
C ASN A 100 -15.74 4.32 1.72
N THR A 101 -14.57 3.94 1.19
CA THR A 101 -14.41 2.72 0.39
C THR A 101 -14.80 1.47 1.17
N VAL A 102 -14.33 1.33 2.41
CA VAL A 102 -14.69 0.18 3.27
C VAL A 102 -16.20 0.14 3.51
N ILE A 103 -16.80 1.27 3.86
CA ILE A 103 -18.24 1.37 4.12
C ILE A 103 -19.04 1.05 2.85
N TRP A 104 -18.65 1.58 1.70
CA TRP A 104 -19.30 1.31 0.41
C TRP A 104 -19.27 -0.19 0.09
N ARG A 105 -18.14 -0.87 0.30
CA ARG A 105 -18.01 -2.31 0.08
C ARG A 105 -18.85 -3.14 1.05
N ILE A 106 -19.03 -2.69 2.30
CA ILE A 106 -19.99 -3.30 3.23
C ILE A 106 -21.40 -3.21 2.65
N GLY A 107 -21.82 -2.04 2.15
CA GLY A 107 -23.12 -1.86 1.53
C GLY A 107 -23.32 -2.73 0.27
N GLU A 108 -22.30 -2.85 -0.57
CA GLU A 108 -22.29 -3.74 -1.74
C GLU A 108 -22.51 -5.21 -1.33
N ARG A 109 -21.79 -5.69 -0.31
CA ARG A 109 -21.95 -7.04 0.23
C ARG A 109 -23.36 -7.30 0.76
N VAL A 110 -23.94 -6.33 1.48
CA VAL A 110 -25.33 -6.41 1.97
C VAL A 110 -26.30 -6.55 0.79
N SER A 111 -26.15 -5.71 -0.22
CA SER A 111 -27.01 -5.75 -1.41
C SER A 111 -26.96 -7.10 -2.12
N TRP A 112 -25.78 -7.71 -2.27
CA TRP A 112 -25.64 -9.03 -2.88
C TRP A 112 -26.31 -10.13 -2.06
N SER A 113 -26.26 -10.03 -0.72
CA SER A 113 -26.89 -11.01 0.17
C SER A 113 -28.43 -10.94 0.17
N ALA A 114 -29.00 -9.80 -0.22
CA ALA A 114 -30.44 -9.55 -0.25
C ALA A 114 -31.16 -10.07 -1.51
N ALA A 115 -30.48 -10.84 -2.38
CA ALA A 115 -31.02 -11.43 -3.63
C ALA A 115 -31.61 -10.46 -4.66
N GLY A 116 -31.48 -9.14 -4.47
CA GLY A 116 -31.90 -8.13 -5.42
C GLY A 116 -30.86 -7.95 -6.54
N ILE A 117 -31.32 -7.86 -7.79
CA ILE A 117 -30.48 -7.46 -8.92
C ILE A 117 -29.98 -6.04 -8.64
N PRO A 118 -28.66 -5.78 -8.66
CA PRO A 118 -28.12 -4.43 -8.52
C PRO A 118 -28.74 -3.49 -9.55
N THR A 119 -29.42 -2.43 -9.11
CA THR A 119 -29.81 -1.34 -10.00
C THR A 119 -28.70 -0.28 -10.00
N ASN A 120 -28.50 0.40 -11.13
CA ASN A 120 -27.51 1.48 -11.27
C ASN A 120 -27.72 2.67 -10.30
N GLU A 121 -28.84 2.69 -9.56
CA GLU A 121 -29.23 3.73 -8.61
C GLU A 121 -28.89 3.38 -7.15
N THR A 122 -28.29 2.21 -6.90
CA THR A 122 -28.03 1.75 -5.53
C THR A 122 -26.92 2.57 -4.87
N ASP A 123 -27.26 3.37 -3.85
CA ASP A 123 -26.30 4.08 -3.02
C ASP A 123 -25.71 3.13 -1.95
N TYR A 124 -24.66 2.39 -2.33
CA TYR A 124 -24.00 1.47 -1.42
C TYR A 124 -23.31 2.16 -0.23
N LEU A 125 -22.93 3.43 -0.36
CA LEU A 125 -22.34 4.15 0.78
C LEU A 125 -23.40 4.36 1.86
N LYS A 126 -24.61 4.77 1.46
CA LYS A 126 -25.76 4.90 2.37
C LYS A 126 -26.12 3.55 3.00
N LEU A 127 -26.24 2.49 2.20
CA LEU A 127 -26.55 1.14 2.72
C LEU A 127 -25.50 0.66 3.73
N GLY A 128 -24.21 0.86 3.44
CA GLY A 128 -23.13 0.49 4.35
C GLY A 128 -23.20 1.26 5.68
N ARG A 129 -23.53 2.56 5.64
CA ARG A 129 -23.72 3.36 6.85
C ARG A 129 -24.91 2.88 7.67
N GLU A 130 -26.04 2.58 7.04
CA GLU A 130 -27.23 2.04 7.70
C GLU A 130 -26.94 0.69 8.36
N GLU A 131 -26.18 -0.18 7.69
CA GLU A 131 -25.82 -1.49 8.25
C GLU A 131 -24.87 -1.36 9.45
N ILE A 132 -23.87 -0.49 9.37
CA ILE A 132 -22.99 -0.20 10.50
C ILE A 132 -23.78 0.44 11.66
N PHE A 133 -24.76 1.28 11.36
CA PHE A 133 -25.62 1.86 12.41
C PHE A 133 -26.43 0.78 13.15
N LYS A 134 -26.97 -0.22 12.43
CA LYS A 134 -27.66 -1.37 13.04
C LYS A 134 -26.70 -2.27 13.82
N ARG A 135 -25.48 -2.45 13.32
CA ARG A 135 -24.44 -3.31 13.92
C ARG A 135 -23.08 -2.58 13.96
N PRO A 136 -22.81 -1.78 15.01
CA PRO A 136 -21.61 -0.94 15.10
C PRO A 136 -20.28 -1.70 14.98
N GLU A 137 -20.22 -2.95 15.48
CA GLU A 137 -19.02 -3.77 15.43
C GLU A 137 -18.66 -4.26 14.02
N LEU A 138 -19.60 -4.21 13.07
CA LEU A 138 -19.41 -4.71 11.70
C LEU A 138 -18.21 -4.06 11.00
N TYR A 139 -17.98 -2.77 11.24
CA TYR A 139 -16.85 -2.07 10.66
C TYR A 139 -15.52 -2.65 11.16
N LYS A 140 -15.41 -2.87 12.47
CA LYS A 140 -14.20 -3.46 13.08
C LYS A 140 -14.00 -4.91 12.65
N GLU A 141 -15.07 -5.70 12.56
CA GLU A 141 -15.01 -7.06 12.04
C GLU A 141 -14.52 -7.09 10.60
N THR A 142 -15.03 -6.18 9.76
CA THR A 142 -14.60 -6.04 8.36
C THR A 142 -13.11 -5.78 8.24
N LEU A 143 -12.55 -4.89 9.08
CA LEU A 143 -11.10 -4.62 9.08
C LEU A 143 -10.25 -5.85 9.46
N ASN A 144 -10.81 -6.78 10.23
CA ASN A 144 -10.15 -8.02 10.65
C ASN A 144 -10.40 -9.20 9.69
N ASP A 145 -11.40 -9.11 8.80
CA ASP A 145 -11.68 -10.11 7.77
C ASP A 145 -10.68 -9.96 6.61
N ALA A 146 -9.62 -10.76 6.64
CA ALA A 146 -8.55 -10.70 5.65
C ALA A 146 -9.03 -10.94 4.21
N ALA A 147 -10.00 -11.84 4.01
CA ALA A 147 -10.52 -12.15 2.68
C ALA A 147 -11.34 -10.98 2.13
N PHE A 148 -12.15 -10.37 3.00
CA PHE A 148 -12.94 -9.22 2.60
C PHE A 148 -12.07 -7.96 2.41
N MET A 149 -11.06 -7.73 3.26
CA MET A 149 -10.08 -6.66 3.03
C MET A 149 -9.29 -6.84 1.73
N GLU A 150 -9.00 -8.10 1.35
CA GLU A 150 -8.39 -8.40 0.05
C GLU A 150 -9.32 -8.07 -1.11
N TYR A 151 -10.63 -8.31 -0.96
CA TYR A 151 -11.63 -7.88 -1.92
C TYR A 151 -11.76 -6.34 -1.99
N ILE A 152 -11.78 -5.65 -0.84
CA ILE A 152 -11.96 -4.19 -0.74
C ILE A 152 -10.79 -3.44 -1.38
N LEU A 153 -9.56 -3.80 -1.01
CA LEU A 153 -8.34 -3.05 -1.35
C LEU A 153 -7.48 -3.72 -2.41
N GLY A 154 -7.85 -4.94 -2.82
CA GLY A 154 -7.14 -5.68 -3.87
C GLY A 154 -7.16 -4.94 -5.20
N ASP A 155 -8.11 -4.04 -5.45
CA ASP A 155 -8.14 -3.23 -6.65
C ASP A 155 -7.88 -1.73 -6.42
N TYR A 156 -7.49 -1.31 -5.22
CA TYR A 156 -7.20 0.09 -4.90
C TYR A 156 -5.71 0.41 -4.81
N GLN A 157 -5.34 1.61 -5.24
CA GLN A 157 -4.00 2.14 -5.14
C GLN A 157 -3.98 3.60 -4.71
N ILE A 158 -2.81 4.05 -4.27
CA ILE A 158 -2.50 5.44 -3.96
C ILE A 158 -1.36 5.89 -4.87
N VAL A 159 -1.53 7.01 -5.57
CA VAL A 159 -0.48 7.58 -6.43
C VAL A 159 -0.03 8.93 -5.86
N LEU A 160 1.14 8.93 -5.23
CA LEU A 160 1.74 10.12 -4.60
C LEU A 160 2.46 11.01 -5.62
N THR A 161 2.50 12.32 -5.38
CA THR A 161 3.15 13.28 -6.29
C THR A 161 4.64 13.46 -6.07
N LYS A 162 5.17 13.14 -4.89
CA LYS A 162 6.55 13.45 -4.51
C LYS A 162 7.41 12.20 -4.41
N SER A 163 8.72 12.38 -4.62
CA SER A 163 9.72 11.35 -4.35
C SER A 163 9.81 11.09 -2.84
N ILE A 164 10.13 9.85 -2.45
CA ILE A 164 10.28 9.47 -1.05
C ILE A 164 11.76 9.32 -0.72
N ASN A 165 12.24 10.04 0.30
CA ASN A 165 13.61 9.93 0.76
C ASN A 165 13.93 8.54 1.34
N SER A 166 15.18 8.08 1.18
CA SER A 166 15.61 6.75 1.63
C SER A 166 15.43 6.55 3.14
N ASN A 167 15.65 7.60 3.94
CA ASN A 167 15.49 7.57 5.40
C ASN A 167 14.03 7.36 5.85
N ARG A 168 13.04 7.57 4.98
CA ARG A 168 11.62 7.35 5.28
C ARG A 168 11.18 5.89 5.04
N ILE A 169 12.05 5.06 4.46
CA ILE A 169 11.77 3.63 4.25
C ILE A 169 11.93 2.91 5.59
N ILE A 170 10.81 2.43 6.12
CA ILE A 170 10.71 1.80 7.45
C ILE A 170 11.08 0.31 7.36
N ARG A 171 10.62 -0.36 6.30
CA ARG A 171 10.76 -1.81 6.13
C ARG A 171 10.79 -2.21 4.66
N VAL A 172 11.47 -3.33 4.36
CA VAL A 172 11.43 -3.97 3.04
C VAL A 172 10.72 -5.32 3.15
N ILE A 173 9.76 -5.57 2.27
CA ILE A 173 9.18 -6.89 2.02
C ILE A 173 9.99 -7.53 0.89
N PRO A 174 10.78 -8.58 1.16
CA PRO A 174 11.59 -9.18 0.12
C PRO A 174 10.75 -10.05 -0.84
N ALA A 175 11.17 -10.13 -2.10
CA ALA A 175 10.54 -10.98 -3.13
C ALA A 175 10.52 -12.47 -2.71
N ASN A 176 11.64 -12.92 -2.14
CA ASN A 176 11.91 -14.26 -1.65
C ASN A 176 12.52 -14.14 -0.24
N GLU A 177 12.38 -15.15 0.64
CA GLU A 177 12.91 -15.08 2.02
C GLU A 177 14.44 -14.84 2.09
N GLU A 178 15.18 -15.13 1.02
CA GLU A 178 16.63 -14.95 0.92
C GLU A 178 17.11 -13.48 1.02
N PHE A 179 16.36 -12.50 0.49
CA PHE A 179 16.81 -11.10 0.54
C PHE A 179 16.74 -10.52 1.96
N GLY A 180 15.90 -11.10 2.84
CA GLY A 180 15.91 -10.81 4.27
C GLY A 180 17.26 -11.16 4.92
N ARG A 181 17.90 -12.26 4.49
CA ARG A 181 19.25 -12.64 4.96
C ARG A 181 20.32 -11.67 4.50
N VAL A 182 20.21 -11.12 3.28
CA VAL A 182 21.15 -10.11 2.76
C VAL A 182 21.01 -8.78 3.50
N LEU A 183 19.77 -8.32 3.76
CA LEU A 183 19.53 -7.12 4.58
C LEU A 183 20.00 -7.30 6.02
N TYR A 184 19.77 -8.47 6.62
CA TYR A 184 20.26 -8.79 7.97
C TYR A 184 21.79 -8.83 8.03
N LYS A 185 22.44 -9.45 7.04
CA LYS A 185 23.91 -9.47 6.91
C LYS A 185 24.49 -8.05 6.77
N ASN A 186 23.89 -7.21 5.92
CA ASN A 186 24.34 -5.83 5.74
C ASN A 186 24.12 -4.97 6.99
N LYS A 187 23.04 -5.20 7.75
CA LYS A 187 22.79 -4.53 9.03
C LYS A 187 23.83 -4.97 10.07
N LYS A 188 24.12 -6.27 10.17
CA LYS A 188 25.14 -6.83 11.06
C LYS A 188 26.54 -6.31 10.72
N GLN A 189 26.89 -6.23 9.44
CA GLN A 189 28.16 -5.64 8.96
C GLN A 189 28.31 -4.17 9.37
N LYS A 190 27.25 -3.37 9.24
CA LYS A 190 27.27 -1.97 9.70
C LYS A 190 27.47 -1.82 11.21
N TYR A 191 26.88 -2.70 12.03
CA TYR A 191 27.13 -2.71 13.47
C TYR A 191 28.59 -3.07 13.78
N SER A 192 29.13 -4.12 13.15
CA SER A 192 30.53 -4.51 13.35
C SER A 192 31.53 -3.45 12.87
N GLU A 193 31.24 -2.74 11.78
CA GLU A 193 32.08 -1.64 11.29
C GLU A 193 31.97 -0.36 12.15
N GLY A 194 30.84 -0.17 12.83
CA GLY A 194 30.63 0.90 13.81
C GLY A 194 31.41 0.65 15.12
N GLU A 195 31.32 -0.57 15.66
CA GLU A 195 32.07 -0.99 16.85
C GLU A 195 33.60 -0.97 16.61
N LEU A 196 34.05 -1.35 15.40
CA LEU A 196 35.47 -1.28 15.03
C LEU A 196 36.00 0.16 14.87
N LYS A 197 35.12 1.15 14.67
CA LYS A 197 35.50 2.58 14.61
C LYS A 197 35.52 3.23 15.99
N GLU A 198 34.66 2.81 16.92
CA GLU A 198 34.70 3.25 18.32
C GLU A 198 35.84 2.60 19.10
N GLY A 199 36.21 1.36 18.77
CA GLY A 199 37.35 0.65 19.38
C GLY A 199 38.75 1.10 18.94
N LYS A 200 38.89 2.15 18.13
CA LYS A 200 40.20 2.70 17.68
C LYS A 200 40.58 4.02 18.37
N TYR A 201 39.83 4.46 19.38
CA TYR A 201 40.11 5.69 20.15
C TYR A 201 40.49 5.46 21.62
N PHE A 202 40.73 4.22 22.03
CA PHE A 202 41.37 3.93 23.30
C PHE A 202 42.58 3.04 23.02
N GLY A 203 43.77 3.57 23.33
CA GLY A 203 45.07 2.95 23.09
C GLY A 203 45.40 1.77 24.00
#